data_AF-A0AA96XHT5-F1
#
_entry.id   AF-A0AA96XHT5-F1
#
_cell.length_a   1.000
_cell.length_b   1.000
_cell.length_c   1.000
_cell.angle_alpha   90.00
_cell.angle_beta   90.00
_cell.angle_gamma   90.00
#
_symmetry.space_group_name_H-M   'P 1'
#
loop_
_entity.id
_entity.type
_entity.pdbx_description
1 polymer ?
#
loop_
_entity_poly.entity_id
_entity_poly.type
_entity_poly.pdbx_seq_one_letter_code
_entity_poly.pdbx_strand_id
1 'polypeptide(L)'
;MARPTELATGTAHAANLAAKAPAPGARPRAPISPTVYKVPVNDSPTAGAEDALVTLVEFSDYECPFCSRANGTVKQLQERYGRKLRVVMKHHPLANHPRARPAALAALAAGEQGKFWEMHEALFANPRALSEADLERYAMKVGLNISRWNQDRADPRLAERIRQDEALAMRLGATGTPAFYVNGRFISGAQPLEVFTGVVDEELSKAEALVRTGVRPTEVYARTISAGKDSPPTEQMMPEEPAIQQVDVGTAPTRGPANAPVTVVAFSDFECPFCARVVPTMKALEAAYPGKLRVVFKHQPLAQHANAQVAAEAAMEAHAQGRFWEFHDVLFANQRKLDRASLEEYARQVGLDVGRFNAALDSRKHDAHVSADVAQAMRVGATGTPTFFINGRPVTGARPVEHFRAIIDDELRKAAR
;
A
#
# COMPACT_ATOMS: atom_id res chain seq x y z
N MET A 1 -6.46 -27.45 -68.31
CA MET A 1 -5.45 -27.60 -67.21
C MET A 1 -5.10 -26.19 -66.76
N ALA A 2 -5.27 -25.70 -65.54
CA ALA A 2 -5.53 -26.32 -64.25
C ALA A 2 -6.36 -25.38 -63.35
N ARG A 3 -7.15 -26.04 -62.48
CA ARG A 3 -7.94 -25.70 -61.28
C ARG A 3 -8.07 -24.23 -60.76
N PRO A 4 -9.28 -23.83 -60.32
CA PRO A 4 -9.50 -22.65 -59.48
C PRO A 4 -9.20 -22.94 -57.99
N THR A 5 -8.65 -21.95 -57.30
CA THR A 5 -8.33 -21.97 -55.86
C THR A 5 -9.57 -21.65 -55.03
N GLU A 6 -9.82 -22.48 -54.02
CA GLU A 6 -10.99 -22.48 -53.14
C GLU A 6 -11.13 -21.20 -52.30
N LEU A 7 -12.36 -20.68 -52.26
CA LEU A 7 -12.85 -19.79 -51.21
C LEU A 7 -13.03 -20.60 -49.92
N ALA A 8 -12.18 -20.33 -48.92
CA ALA A 8 -12.41 -20.82 -47.57
C ALA A 8 -13.42 -19.89 -46.86
N THR A 9 -14.62 -20.43 -46.67
CA THR A 9 -15.69 -19.91 -45.83
C THR A 9 -15.30 -20.03 -44.36
N GLY A 10 -14.98 -18.91 -43.71
CA GLY A 10 -14.86 -18.82 -42.26
C GLY A 10 -16.24 -18.79 -41.61
N THR A 11 -16.70 -19.95 -41.14
CA THR A 11 -17.93 -20.09 -40.36
C THR A 11 -17.81 -19.40 -39.01
N ALA A 12 -18.81 -18.59 -38.70
CA ALA A 12 -19.04 -18.05 -37.37
C ALA A 12 -19.24 -19.20 -36.37
N HIS A 13 -18.52 -19.14 -35.25
CA HIS A 13 -18.85 -19.92 -34.05
C HIS A 13 -19.22 -18.95 -32.94
N ALA A 14 -20.53 -18.80 -32.77
CA ALA A 14 -21.13 -18.19 -31.61
C ALA A 14 -21.04 -19.16 -30.41
N ALA A 15 -20.73 -18.57 -29.25
CA ALA A 15 -21.08 -19.00 -27.90
C ALA A 15 -20.60 -20.37 -27.40
N ASN A 16 -19.64 -20.31 -26.46
CA ASN A 16 -19.82 -21.02 -25.18
C ASN A 16 -19.07 -20.29 -24.04
N LEU A 17 -19.64 -19.19 -23.54
CA LEU A 17 -19.26 -18.60 -22.26
C LEU A 17 -20.02 -19.35 -21.15
N ALA A 18 -19.61 -20.58 -20.88
CA ALA A 18 -19.97 -21.24 -19.64
C ALA A 18 -19.18 -20.56 -18.51
N ALA A 19 -19.91 -19.95 -17.57
CA ALA A 19 -19.35 -19.31 -16.40
C ALA A 19 -18.44 -20.28 -15.64
N LYS A 20 -17.15 -19.94 -15.55
CA LYS A 20 -16.16 -20.72 -14.79
C LYS A 20 -16.49 -20.54 -13.31
N ALA A 21 -16.82 -21.62 -12.62
CA ALA A 21 -17.05 -21.61 -11.18
C ALA A 21 -15.84 -21.02 -10.43
N PRO A 22 -16.05 -20.24 -9.35
CA PRO A 22 -14.96 -19.63 -8.61
C PRO A 22 -14.09 -20.70 -7.93
N ALA A 23 -12.77 -20.48 -7.92
CA ALA A 23 -11.82 -21.38 -7.30
C ALA A 23 -12.08 -21.54 -5.78
N PRO A 24 -12.01 -22.76 -5.23
CA PRO A 24 -12.21 -22.97 -3.80
C PRO A 24 -10.99 -22.44 -3.03
N GLY A 25 -11.20 -21.46 -2.15
CA GLY A 25 -10.14 -20.92 -1.28
C GLY A 25 -10.24 -19.44 -0.90
N ALA A 26 -11.21 -18.68 -1.41
CA ALA A 26 -11.44 -17.32 -0.91
C ALA A 26 -11.99 -17.39 0.52
N ARG A 27 -11.19 -16.97 1.51
CA ARG A 27 -11.69 -16.69 2.87
C ARG A 27 -12.95 -15.80 2.75
N PRO A 28 -14.01 -16.02 3.55
CA PRO A 28 -15.15 -15.11 3.58
C PRO A 28 -14.62 -13.70 3.87
N ARG A 29 -14.87 -12.76 2.95
CA ARG A 29 -14.54 -11.35 3.18
C ARG A 29 -15.31 -10.90 4.41
N ALA A 30 -14.63 -10.31 5.39
CA ALA A 30 -15.30 -9.69 6.51
C ALA A 30 -16.39 -8.73 5.98
N PRO A 31 -17.62 -8.76 6.54
CA PRO A 31 -18.68 -7.89 6.07
C PRO A 31 -18.24 -6.43 6.18
N ILE A 32 -18.41 -5.65 5.11
CA ILE A 32 -18.16 -4.21 5.15
C ILE A 32 -19.07 -3.61 6.20
N SER A 33 -18.46 -2.89 7.14
CA SER A 33 -19.16 -2.22 8.23
C SER A 33 -20.41 -1.48 7.72
N PRO A 34 -21.57 -1.63 8.38
CA PRO A 34 -22.78 -0.90 8.02
C PRO A 34 -22.70 0.58 8.46
N THR A 35 -21.61 1.00 9.11
CA THR A 35 -21.45 2.37 9.60
C THR A 35 -21.42 3.36 8.45
N VAL A 36 -22.30 4.35 8.52
CA VAL A 36 -22.35 5.49 7.59
C VAL A 36 -21.60 6.66 8.21
N TYR A 37 -20.78 7.33 7.40
CA TYR A 37 -20.03 8.52 7.75
C TYR A 37 -20.56 9.76 7.02
N LYS A 38 -20.41 10.93 7.64
CA LYS A 38 -20.68 12.23 7.02
C LYS A 38 -19.55 12.58 6.07
N VAL A 39 -19.75 12.35 4.78
CA VAL A 39 -18.77 12.64 3.72
C VAL A 39 -19.27 13.81 2.88
N PRO A 40 -18.94 15.07 3.21
CA PRO A 40 -19.37 16.21 2.39
C PRO A 40 -18.71 16.18 1.00
N VAL A 41 -19.54 16.23 -0.04
CA VAL A 41 -19.08 16.25 -1.44
C VAL A 41 -18.89 17.67 -1.97
N ASN A 42 -19.69 18.64 -1.53
CA ASN A 42 -19.61 20.05 -1.92
C ASN A 42 -19.44 20.21 -3.45
N ASP A 43 -18.50 21.03 -3.87
CA ASP A 43 -18.09 21.27 -5.25
C ASP A 43 -16.91 20.37 -5.69
N SER A 44 -16.76 19.19 -5.07
CA SER A 44 -15.80 18.19 -5.56
C SER A 44 -16.16 17.73 -6.98
N PRO A 45 -15.15 17.45 -7.83
CA PRO A 45 -15.38 16.94 -9.18
C PRO A 45 -16.28 15.70 -9.16
N THR A 46 -17.35 15.75 -9.95
CA THR A 46 -18.41 14.73 -9.96
C THR A 46 -18.66 14.23 -11.39
N ALA A 47 -18.84 12.92 -11.54
CA ALA A 47 -19.24 12.25 -12.78
C ALA A 47 -20.50 11.42 -12.53
N GLY A 48 -21.42 11.41 -13.49
CA GLY A 48 -22.72 10.73 -13.37
C GLY A 48 -23.86 11.72 -13.13
N ALA A 49 -25.06 11.19 -12.92
CA ALA A 49 -26.27 11.99 -12.81
C ALA A 49 -26.40 12.65 -11.42
N GLU A 50 -26.90 13.89 -11.36
CA GLU A 50 -27.11 14.60 -10.09
C GLU A 50 -28.14 13.89 -9.20
N ASP A 51 -29.12 13.22 -9.82
CA ASP A 51 -30.18 12.43 -9.22
C ASP A 51 -29.81 10.94 -9.01
N ALA A 52 -28.53 10.58 -9.19
CA ALA A 52 -28.05 9.24 -8.91
C ALA A 52 -28.29 8.85 -7.43
N LEU A 53 -28.91 7.70 -7.22
CA LEU A 53 -29.28 7.20 -5.90
C LEU A 53 -28.09 6.71 -5.07
N VAL A 54 -26.98 6.39 -5.71
CA VAL A 54 -25.74 5.98 -5.06
C VAL A 54 -24.61 6.94 -5.41
N THR A 55 -23.90 7.41 -4.39
CA THR A 55 -22.68 8.22 -4.50
C THR A 55 -21.49 7.40 -4.04
N LEU A 56 -20.51 7.21 -4.91
CA LEU A 56 -19.19 6.70 -4.58
C LEU A 56 -18.23 7.88 -4.45
N VAL A 57 -17.79 8.18 -3.23
CA VAL A 57 -16.71 9.16 -3.00
C VAL A 57 -15.38 8.41 -2.97
N GLU A 58 -14.39 8.85 -3.74
CA GLU A 58 -13.04 8.31 -3.77
C GLU A 58 -12.04 9.37 -3.30
N PHE A 59 -11.27 9.07 -2.24
CA PHE A 59 -10.04 9.77 -1.91
C PHE A 59 -8.88 9.08 -2.63
N SER A 60 -8.23 9.80 -3.53
CA SER A 60 -7.25 9.22 -4.45
C SER A 60 -5.98 10.05 -4.62
N ASP A 61 -4.98 9.40 -5.23
CA ASP A 61 -3.64 9.91 -5.48
C ASP A 61 -3.19 9.40 -6.87
N TYR A 62 -2.78 10.30 -7.77
CA TYR A 62 -2.43 9.95 -9.15
C TYR A 62 -1.10 9.19 -9.30
N GLU A 63 -0.20 9.24 -8.32
CA GLU A 63 1.07 8.51 -8.30
C GLU A 63 0.92 7.14 -7.60
N CYS A 64 -0.18 6.93 -6.86
CA CYS A 64 -0.44 5.68 -6.16
C CYS A 64 -0.79 4.53 -7.13
N PRO A 65 -0.02 3.42 -7.14
CA PRO A 65 -0.30 2.28 -8.02
C PRO A 65 -1.62 1.58 -7.69
N PHE A 66 -2.07 1.61 -6.43
CA PHE A 66 -3.37 1.05 -6.06
C PHE A 66 -4.54 1.91 -6.53
N CYS A 67 -4.39 3.24 -6.55
CA CYS A 67 -5.37 4.15 -7.13
C CYS A 67 -5.51 3.92 -8.64
N SER A 68 -4.39 3.79 -9.35
CA SER A 68 -4.40 3.45 -10.78
C SER A 68 -5.15 2.13 -11.06
N ARG A 69 -4.96 1.11 -10.23
CA ARG A 69 -5.74 -0.14 -10.31
C ARG A 69 -7.22 0.08 -10.04
N ALA A 70 -7.56 0.85 -9.00
CA ALA A 70 -8.94 1.08 -8.60
C ALA A 70 -9.71 1.93 -9.61
N ASN A 71 -9.06 2.82 -10.37
CA ASN A 71 -9.68 3.55 -11.48
C ASN A 71 -10.36 2.58 -12.48
N GLY A 72 -9.72 1.44 -12.77
CA GLY A 72 -10.33 0.40 -13.60
C GLY A 72 -11.59 -0.22 -12.99
N THR A 73 -11.64 -0.37 -11.67
CA THR A 73 -12.83 -0.85 -10.94
C THR A 73 -13.94 0.20 -10.93
N VAL A 74 -13.61 1.48 -10.72
CA VAL A 74 -14.57 2.58 -10.74
C VAL A 74 -15.25 2.69 -12.11
N LYS A 75 -14.49 2.57 -13.21
CA LYS A 75 -15.05 2.52 -14.57
C LYS A 75 -16.04 1.39 -14.77
N GLN A 76 -15.68 0.17 -14.33
CA GLN A 76 -16.58 -0.98 -14.38
C GLN A 76 -17.87 -0.75 -13.58
N LEU A 77 -17.80 -0.05 -12.44
CA LEU A 77 -18.99 0.34 -11.68
C LEU A 77 -19.84 1.37 -12.43
N GLN A 78 -19.22 2.38 -13.03
CA GLN A 78 -19.93 3.38 -13.84
C GLN A 78 -20.63 2.74 -15.05
N GLU A 79 -19.96 1.82 -15.74
CA GLU A 79 -20.55 1.04 -16.85
C GLU A 79 -21.72 0.18 -16.36
N ARG A 80 -21.56 -0.51 -15.23
CA ARG A 80 -22.57 -1.43 -14.69
C ARG A 80 -23.81 -0.73 -14.15
N TYR A 81 -23.64 0.38 -13.43
CA TYR A 81 -24.74 1.07 -12.75
C TYR A 81 -25.29 2.26 -13.52
N GLY A 82 -24.55 2.77 -14.51
CA GLY A 82 -24.95 3.88 -15.36
C GLY A 82 -25.45 5.07 -14.54
N ARG A 83 -26.64 5.56 -14.87
CA ARG A 83 -27.26 6.73 -14.22
C ARG A 83 -27.53 6.54 -12.71
N LYS A 84 -27.53 5.32 -12.19
CA LYS A 84 -27.80 5.06 -10.76
C LYS A 84 -26.61 5.40 -9.85
N LEU A 85 -25.41 5.52 -10.42
CA LEU A 85 -24.18 5.81 -9.70
C LEU A 85 -23.62 7.17 -10.12
N ARG A 86 -23.29 8.00 -9.14
CA ARG A 86 -22.38 9.13 -9.32
C ARG A 86 -21.07 8.88 -8.59
N VAL A 87 -19.97 9.29 -9.19
CA VAL A 87 -18.62 9.19 -8.64
C VAL A 87 -18.14 10.59 -8.32
N VAL A 88 -17.61 10.76 -7.11
CA VAL A 88 -17.05 12.02 -6.62
C VAL A 88 -15.58 11.81 -6.30
N MET A 89 -14.72 12.64 -6.89
CA MET A 89 -13.28 12.57 -6.67
C MET A 89 -12.85 13.56 -5.57
N LYS A 90 -12.03 13.09 -4.64
CA LYS A 90 -11.34 13.86 -3.62
C LYS A 90 -9.85 13.57 -3.65
N HIS A 91 -9.02 14.58 -3.40
CA HIS A 91 -7.58 14.42 -3.51
C HIS A 91 -6.94 14.15 -2.14
N HIS A 92 -6.15 13.08 -2.05
CA HIS A 92 -5.32 12.78 -0.88
C HIS A 92 -3.89 12.40 -1.31
N PRO A 93 -3.08 13.38 -1.80
CA PRO A 93 -1.68 13.16 -2.12
C PRO A 93 -0.87 12.66 -0.92
N LEU A 94 -0.24 11.50 -1.04
CA LEU A 94 0.57 10.94 0.04
C LEU A 94 1.94 11.63 0.11
N ALA A 95 2.47 11.81 1.33
CA ALA A 95 3.73 12.51 1.55
C ALA A 95 4.94 11.88 0.83
N ASN A 96 4.90 10.56 0.59
CA ASN A 96 5.93 9.82 -0.15
C ASN A 96 5.70 9.79 -1.67
N HIS A 97 4.70 10.52 -2.19
CA HIS A 97 4.37 10.65 -3.61
C HIS A 97 4.56 12.10 -4.07
N PRO A 98 5.80 12.52 -4.42
CA PRO A 98 6.13 13.91 -4.67
C PRO A 98 5.44 14.52 -5.91
N ARG A 99 4.91 13.70 -6.83
CA ARG A 99 4.18 14.13 -8.03
C ARG A 99 2.66 14.11 -7.85
N ALA A 100 2.14 13.46 -6.81
CA ALA A 100 0.71 13.37 -6.55
C ALA A 100 0.03 14.74 -6.37
N ARG A 101 0.62 15.64 -5.58
CA ARG A 101 0.04 16.96 -5.33
C ARG A 101 0.08 17.86 -6.58
N PRO A 102 1.20 17.97 -7.33
CA PRO A 102 1.20 18.63 -8.65
C PRO A 102 0.17 18.07 -9.62
N ALA A 103 0.01 16.75 -9.69
CA ALA A 103 -0.99 16.09 -10.54
C ALA A 103 -2.44 16.40 -10.10
N ALA A 104 -2.71 16.45 -8.80
CA ALA A 104 -4.01 16.87 -8.26
C ALA A 104 -4.34 18.33 -8.62
N LEU A 105 -3.38 19.26 -8.46
CA LEU A 105 -3.54 20.65 -8.89
C LEU A 105 -3.80 20.76 -10.40
N ALA A 106 -3.07 19.97 -11.20
CA ALA A 106 -3.25 19.90 -12.64
C ALA A 106 -4.67 19.45 -13.04
N ALA A 107 -5.22 18.44 -12.36
CA ALA A 107 -6.59 17.97 -12.58
C ALA A 107 -7.63 19.03 -12.18
N LEU A 108 -7.49 19.63 -10.99
CA LEU A 108 -8.40 20.68 -10.51
C LEU A 108 -8.39 21.92 -11.43
N ALA A 109 -7.20 22.36 -11.87
CA ALA A 109 -7.06 23.47 -12.81
C ALA A 109 -7.67 23.14 -14.18
N ALA A 110 -7.62 21.88 -14.62
CA ALA A 110 -8.37 21.46 -15.81
C ALA A 110 -9.89 21.54 -15.59
N GLY A 111 -10.34 21.28 -14.36
CA GLY A 111 -11.74 21.45 -13.93
C GLY A 111 -12.26 22.88 -14.04
N GLU A 112 -11.43 23.89 -13.80
CA GLU A 112 -11.78 25.31 -14.01
C GLU A 112 -12.08 25.65 -15.49
N GLN A 113 -11.69 24.77 -16.41
CA GLN A 113 -11.97 24.83 -17.84
C GLN A 113 -12.95 23.74 -18.29
N GLY A 114 -13.63 23.07 -17.36
CA GLY A 114 -14.62 22.03 -17.63
C GLY A 114 -14.03 20.69 -18.09
N LYS A 115 -12.71 20.48 -17.93
CA LYS A 115 -12.00 19.29 -18.43
C LYS A 115 -11.33 18.45 -17.33
N PHE A 116 -11.94 18.45 -16.14
CA PHE A 116 -11.42 17.67 -15.01
C PHE A 116 -11.27 16.19 -15.38
N TRP A 117 -12.30 15.59 -15.96
CA TRP A 117 -12.35 14.15 -16.21
C TRP A 117 -11.41 13.71 -17.34
N GLU A 118 -11.26 14.53 -18.38
CA GLU A 118 -10.28 14.30 -19.44
C GLU A 118 -8.85 14.34 -18.92
N MET A 119 -8.55 15.30 -18.03
CA MET A 119 -7.25 15.38 -17.38
C MET A 119 -7.04 14.22 -16.39
N HIS A 120 -8.05 13.87 -15.60
CA HIS A 120 -8.05 12.72 -14.71
C HIS A 120 -7.70 11.42 -15.45
N GLU A 121 -8.32 11.19 -16.61
CA GLU A 121 -8.04 10.05 -17.48
C GLU A 121 -6.60 10.06 -18.01
N ALA A 122 -6.12 11.22 -18.47
CA ALA A 122 -4.75 11.36 -18.94
C ALA A 122 -3.72 11.05 -17.85
N LEU A 123 -3.97 11.48 -16.61
CA LEU A 123 -3.09 11.25 -15.47
C LEU A 123 -3.07 9.76 -15.07
N PHE A 124 -4.22 9.12 -14.93
CA PHE A 124 -4.27 7.70 -14.55
C PHE A 124 -3.83 6.74 -15.66
N ALA A 125 -3.87 7.16 -16.93
CA ALA A 125 -3.25 6.41 -18.02
C ALA A 125 -1.71 6.46 -17.96
N ASN A 126 -1.12 7.39 -17.19
CA ASN A 126 0.32 7.64 -17.15
C ASN A 126 0.86 7.84 -15.71
N PRO A 127 0.59 6.93 -14.74
CA PRO A 127 0.89 7.16 -13.33
C PRO A 127 2.40 7.23 -13.01
N ARG A 128 3.27 6.81 -13.96
CA ARG A 128 4.73 6.87 -13.84
C ARG A 128 5.36 8.09 -14.53
N ALA A 129 4.57 8.86 -15.27
CA ALA A 129 5.03 10.01 -16.06
C ALA A 129 4.25 11.25 -15.63
N LEU A 130 4.56 11.76 -14.44
CA LEU A 130 3.88 12.89 -13.79
C LEU A 130 4.84 14.07 -13.52
N SER A 131 5.89 14.22 -14.33
CA SER A 131 6.75 15.40 -14.25
C SER A 131 6.01 16.65 -14.74
N GLU A 132 6.51 17.85 -14.44
CA GLU A 132 5.90 19.10 -14.93
C GLU A 132 5.73 19.13 -16.45
N ALA A 133 6.73 18.64 -17.20
CA ALA A 133 6.65 18.53 -18.65
C ALA A 133 5.58 17.52 -19.10
N ASP A 134 5.39 16.42 -18.37
CA ASP A 134 4.32 15.47 -18.67
C ASP A 134 2.94 16.09 -18.40
N LEU A 135 2.76 16.78 -17.28
CA LEU A 135 1.50 17.45 -16.91
C LEU A 135 1.10 18.49 -17.97
N GLU A 136 2.04 19.33 -18.41
CA GLU A 136 1.79 20.33 -19.46
C GLU A 136 1.44 19.65 -20.80
N ARG A 137 2.16 18.58 -21.17
CA ARG A 137 1.84 17.79 -22.36
C ARG A 137 0.41 17.22 -22.30
N TYR A 138 -0.03 16.72 -21.15
CA TYR A 138 -1.41 16.24 -20.98
C TYR A 138 -2.42 17.37 -21.04
N ALA A 139 -2.14 18.51 -20.41
CA ALA A 139 -2.98 19.70 -20.49
C ALA A 139 -3.18 20.17 -21.94
N MET A 140 -2.11 20.18 -22.75
CA MET A 140 -2.19 20.47 -24.19
C MET A 140 -3.02 19.42 -24.93
N LYS A 141 -2.79 18.13 -24.64
CA LYS A 141 -3.50 17.02 -25.29
C LYS A 141 -5.01 17.06 -25.04
N VAL A 142 -5.44 17.40 -23.83
CA VAL A 142 -6.87 17.54 -23.52
C VAL A 142 -7.43 18.90 -23.97
N GLY A 143 -6.60 19.76 -24.57
CA GLY A 143 -6.99 21.02 -25.19
C GLY A 143 -7.29 22.14 -24.21
N LEU A 144 -6.50 22.26 -23.14
CA LEU A 144 -6.59 23.38 -22.19
C LEU A 144 -5.90 24.63 -22.75
N ASN A 145 -6.39 25.80 -22.33
CA ASN A 145 -5.60 27.00 -22.43
C ASN A 145 -4.48 26.93 -21.38
N ILE A 146 -3.25 26.74 -21.83
CA ILE A 146 -2.09 26.49 -20.96
C ILE A 146 -1.74 27.71 -20.08
N SER A 147 -1.90 28.92 -20.61
CA SER A 147 -1.66 30.14 -19.82
C SER A 147 -2.63 30.22 -18.65
N ARG A 148 -3.93 30.02 -18.92
CA ARG A 148 -4.96 29.97 -17.87
C ARG A 148 -4.75 28.81 -16.91
N TRP A 149 -4.41 27.62 -17.42
CA TRP A 149 -4.19 26.43 -16.59
C TRP A 149 -3.01 26.62 -15.63
N ASN A 150 -1.92 27.24 -16.06
CA ASN A 150 -0.79 27.57 -15.19
C ASN A 150 -1.17 28.61 -14.12
N GLN A 151 -2.01 29.59 -14.45
CA GLN A 151 -2.55 30.54 -13.47
C GLN A 151 -3.44 29.83 -12.44
N ASP A 152 -4.37 28.98 -12.89
CA ASP A 152 -5.28 28.23 -12.02
C ASP A 152 -4.50 27.27 -11.10
N ARG A 153 -3.47 26.59 -11.62
CA ARG A 153 -2.58 25.73 -10.81
C ARG A 153 -1.84 26.46 -9.70
N ALA A 154 -1.57 27.76 -9.88
CA ALA A 154 -0.93 28.60 -8.90
C ALA A 154 -1.92 29.26 -7.92
N ASP A 155 -3.23 29.13 -8.15
CA ASP A 155 -4.28 29.66 -7.27
C ASP A 155 -4.25 28.93 -5.91
N PRO A 156 -3.99 29.66 -4.79
CA PRO A 156 -4.01 29.08 -3.44
C PRO A 156 -5.32 28.37 -3.09
N ARG A 157 -6.44 28.74 -3.71
CA ARG A 157 -7.76 28.10 -3.51
C ARG A 157 -7.73 26.61 -3.89
N LEU A 158 -7.05 26.24 -4.98
CA LEU A 158 -6.98 24.84 -5.40
C LEU A 158 -6.07 24.03 -4.47
N ALA A 159 -4.96 24.63 -4.01
CA ALA A 159 -4.11 24.01 -2.99
C ALA A 159 -4.85 23.82 -1.67
N GLU A 160 -5.70 24.78 -1.29
CA GLU A 160 -6.54 24.70 -0.10
C GLU A 160 -7.61 23.61 -0.21
N ARG A 161 -8.26 23.46 -1.37
CA ARG A 161 -9.19 22.35 -1.62
C ARG A 161 -8.54 20.99 -1.35
N ILE A 162 -7.31 20.79 -1.84
CA ILE A 162 -6.57 19.54 -1.59
C ILE A 162 -6.32 19.36 -0.08
N ARG A 163 -5.93 20.41 0.64
CA ARG A 163 -5.75 20.33 2.11
C ARG A 163 -7.04 19.96 2.83
N GLN A 164 -8.18 20.48 2.37
CA GLN A 164 -9.49 20.17 2.95
C GLN A 164 -9.90 18.71 2.70
N ASP A 165 -9.65 18.20 1.50
CA ASP A 165 -9.85 16.78 1.20
C ASP A 165 -8.92 15.88 2.04
N GLU A 166 -7.63 16.23 2.17
CA GLU A 166 -6.68 15.51 3.04
C GLU A 166 -7.17 15.48 4.51
N ALA A 167 -7.56 16.63 5.05
CA ALA A 167 -8.05 16.75 6.42
C ALA A 167 -9.37 15.99 6.62
N LEU A 168 -10.25 15.98 5.63
CA LEU A 168 -11.48 15.19 5.66
C LEU A 168 -11.16 13.69 5.64
N ALA A 169 -10.25 13.24 4.78
CA ALA A 169 -9.85 11.83 4.73
C ALA A 169 -9.31 11.36 6.09
N MET A 170 -8.40 12.13 6.70
CA MET A 170 -7.84 11.82 8.01
C MET A 170 -8.91 11.74 9.10
N ARG A 171 -9.85 12.70 9.13
CA ARG A 171 -10.98 12.72 10.07
C ARG A 171 -11.88 11.49 9.94
N LEU A 172 -12.08 11.02 8.71
CA LEU A 172 -12.94 9.89 8.40
C LEU A 172 -12.21 8.53 8.46
N GLY A 173 -10.94 8.50 8.87
CA GLY A 173 -10.13 7.27 8.98
C GLY A 173 -9.55 6.78 7.65
N ALA A 174 -9.64 7.55 6.57
CA ALA A 174 -8.98 7.28 5.30
C ALA A 174 -7.50 7.72 5.36
N THR A 175 -6.67 6.95 6.06
CA THR A 175 -5.24 7.23 6.28
C THR A 175 -4.33 6.82 5.11
N GLY A 176 -4.91 6.41 3.99
CA GLY A 176 -4.20 5.95 2.80
C GLY A 176 -5.12 5.94 1.58
N THR A 177 -4.53 5.77 0.40
CA THR A 177 -5.24 5.79 -0.88
C THR A 177 -5.11 4.48 -1.67
N PRO A 178 -6.15 4.08 -2.42
CA PRO A 178 -7.46 4.72 -2.50
C PRO A 178 -8.34 4.37 -1.29
N ALA A 179 -9.22 5.29 -0.92
CA ALA A 179 -10.21 5.09 0.13
C ALA A 179 -11.59 5.51 -0.41
N PHE A 180 -12.62 4.70 -0.17
CA PHE A 180 -13.94 4.90 -0.76
C PHE A 180 -15.03 5.02 0.28
N TYR A 181 -16.09 5.76 -0.06
CA TYR A 181 -17.33 5.81 0.69
C TYR A 181 -18.52 5.65 -0.26
N VAL A 182 -19.27 4.56 -0.14
CA VAL A 182 -20.52 4.33 -0.89
C VAL A 182 -21.68 4.78 -0.03
N ASN A 183 -22.33 5.90 -0.38
CA ASN A 183 -23.35 6.54 0.45
C ASN A 183 -22.90 6.72 1.92
N GLY A 184 -21.60 6.99 2.12
CA GLY A 184 -20.98 7.15 3.43
C GLY A 184 -20.46 5.87 4.09
N ARG A 185 -20.67 4.68 3.52
CA ARG A 185 -20.06 3.43 4.02
C ARG A 185 -18.64 3.25 3.52
N PHE A 186 -17.71 3.13 4.46
CA PHE A 186 -16.27 3.09 4.18
C PHE A 186 -15.82 1.76 3.56
N ILE A 187 -15.01 1.84 2.51
CA ILE A 187 -14.28 0.72 1.91
C ILE A 187 -12.80 1.12 1.80
N SER A 188 -11.94 0.36 2.49
CA SER A 188 -10.50 0.62 2.52
C SER A 188 -9.79 -0.02 1.35
N GLY A 189 -9.00 0.76 0.62
CA GLY A 189 -8.08 0.28 -0.41
C GLY A 189 -8.74 -0.12 -1.73
N ALA A 190 -7.89 -0.52 -2.67
CA ALA A 190 -8.31 -1.06 -3.95
C ALA A 190 -8.82 -2.50 -3.79
N GLN A 191 -10.13 -2.65 -3.62
CA GLN A 191 -10.84 -3.91 -3.47
C GLN A 191 -11.33 -4.48 -4.82
N PRO A 192 -11.61 -5.79 -4.90
CA PRO A 192 -12.20 -6.36 -6.11
C PRO A 192 -13.64 -5.88 -6.37
N LEU A 193 -14.06 -5.91 -7.63
CA LEU A 193 -15.35 -5.36 -8.09
C LEU A 193 -16.53 -5.86 -7.25
N GLU A 194 -16.52 -7.14 -6.86
CA GLU A 194 -17.62 -7.77 -6.14
C GLU A 194 -17.86 -7.15 -4.75
N VAL A 195 -16.81 -6.61 -4.12
CA VAL A 195 -16.94 -5.87 -2.87
C VAL A 195 -17.78 -4.62 -3.08
N PHE A 196 -17.46 -3.86 -4.14
CA PHE A 196 -18.16 -2.63 -4.45
C PHE A 196 -19.59 -2.89 -4.89
N THR A 197 -19.83 -3.88 -5.76
CA THR A 197 -21.18 -4.18 -6.24
C THR A 197 -22.10 -4.59 -5.11
N GLY A 198 -21.61 -5.38 -4.15
CA GLY A 198 -22.40 -5.76 -2.97
C GLY A 198 -22.87 -4.53 -2.17
N VAL A 199 -21.97 -3.58 -1.89
CA VAL A 199 -22.35 -2.36 -1.16
C VAL A 199 -23.21 -1.43 -2.01
N VAL A 200 -22.91 -1.26 -3.30
CA VAL A 200 -23.71 -0.42 -4.19
C VAL A 200 -25.13 -0.95 -4.33
N ASP A 201 -25.32 -2.26 -4.47
CA ASP A 201 -26.63 -2.89 -4.57
C ASP A 201 -27.44 -2.71 -3.27
N GLU A 202 -26.80 -2.91 -2.11
CA GLU A 202 -27.41 -2.66 -0.80
C GLU A 202 -27.83 -1.20 -0.62
N GLU A 203 -26.94 -0.26 -0.93
CA GLU A 203 -27.21 1.17 -0.78
C GLU A 203 -28.23 1.69 -1.81
N LEU A 204 -28.26 1.11 -3.01
CA LEU A 204 -29.27 1.40 -4.01
C LEU A 204 -30.66 0.97 -3.53
N SER A 205 -30.79 -0.22 -2.95
CA SER A 205 -32.07 -0.70 -2.41
C SER A 205 -32.58 0.20 -1.26
N LYS A 206 -31.69 0.62 -0.35
CA LYS A 206 -32.02 1.58 0.72
C LYS A 206 -32.42 2.94 0.17
N ALA A 207 -31.71 3.43 -0.84
CA ALA A 207 -32.02 4.69 -1.50
C ALA A 207 -33.38 4.66 -2.21
N GLU A 208 -33.70 3.59 -2.94
CA GLU A 208 -35.01 3.39 -3.58
C GLU A 208 -36.13 3.35 -2.52
N ALA A 209 -35.87 2.78 -1.33
CA ALA A 209 -36.82 2.83 -0.22
C ALA A 209 -37.05 4.26 0.29
N LEU A 210 -36.00 5.08 0.43
CA LEU A 210 -36.13 6.50 0.80
C LEU A 210 -36.96 7.26 -0.23
N VAL A 211 -36.73 7.03 -1.52
CA VAL A 211 -37.52 7.67 -2.59
C VAL A 211 -39.00 7.30 -2.50
N ARG A 212 -39.33 6.04 -2.20
CA ARG A 212 -40.73 5.60 -1.97
C ARG A 212 -41.39 6.30 -0.78
N THR A 213 -40.61 6.78 0.19
CA THR A 213 -41.12 7.57 1.33
C THR A 213 -41.24 9.07 1.03
N GLY A 214 -40.97 9.50 -0.22
CA GLY A 214 -41.12 10.89 -0.67
C GLY A 214 -39.83 11.71 -0.67
N VAL A 215 -38.67 11.11 -0.36
CA VAL A 215 -37.37 11.81 -0.49
C VAL A 215 -37.06 12.01 -1.97
N ARG A 216 -36.72 13.24 -2.37
CA ARG A 216 -36.31 13.52 -3.75
C ARG A 216 -35.00 12.79 -4.07
N PRO A 217 -34.82 12.19 -5.27
CA PRO A 217 -33.56 11.51 -5.63
C PRO A 217 -32.29 12.34 -5.39
N THR A 218 -32.33 13.64 -5.67
CA THR A 218 -31.22 14.58 -5.45
C THR A 218 -30.88 14.81 -3.96
N GLU A 219 -31.83 14.55 -3.05
CA GLU A 219 -31.64 14.67 -1.59
C GLU A 219 -31.19 13.37 -0.92
N VAL A 220 -31.28 12.23 -1.62
CA VAL A 220 -31.04 10.90 -1.03
C VAL A 220 -29.68 10.85 -0.34
N TYR A 221 -28.61 11.25 -1.03
CA TYR A 221 -27.28 11.20 -0.44
C TYR A 221 -27.16 12.06 0.82
N ALA A 222 -27.63 13.31 0.76
CA ALA A 222 -27.58 14.24 1.88
C ALA A 222 -28.36 13.69 3.09
N ARG A 223 -29.54 13.09 2.85
CA ARG A 223 -30.34 12.40 3.87
C ARG A 223 -29.59 11.21 4.45
N THR A 224 -29.04 10.34 3.61
CA THR A 224 -28.32 9.13 4.03
C THR A 224 -27.15 9.46 4.94
N ILE A 225 -26.33 10.45 4.58
CA ILE A 225 -25.15 10.78 5.38
C ILE A 225 -25.46 11.69 6.58
N SER A 226 -26.62 12.37 6.62
CA SER A 226 -26.95 13.33 7.69
C SER A 226 -26.89 12.75 9.11
N ALA A 227 -27.29 11.48 9.26
CA ALA A 227 -27.24 10.73 10.50
C ALA A 227 -25.94 9.93 10.69
N GLY A 228 -24.99 10.06 9.77
CA GLY A 228 -23.70 9.38 9.81
C GLY A 228 -22.78 9.91 10.92
N LYS A 229 -21.73 9.15 11.21
CA LYS A 229 -20.69 9.57 12.16
C LYS A 229 -19.73 10.59 11.53
N ASP A 230 -19.24 11.53 12.33
CA ASP A 230 -18.26 12.54 11.90
C ASP A 230 -16.83 12.00 11.83
N SER A 231 -16.54 10.90 12.53
CA SER A 231 -15.27 10.18 12.55
C SER A 231 -15.48 8.74 13.03
N PRO A 232 -14.57 7.81 12.73
CA PRO A 232 -14.53 6.50 13.39
C PRO A 232 -14.34 6.69 14.90
N PRO A 233 -14.84 5.76 15.76
CA PRO A 233 -14.45 5.71 17.16
C PRO A 233 -12.92 5.80 17.32
N THR A 234 -12.42 6.42 18.38
CA THR A 234 -10.98 6.59 18.62
C THR A 234 -10.22 5.26 18.64
N GLU A 235 -10.87 4.16 19.05
CA GLU A 235 -10.37 2.77 18.95
C GLU A 235 -10.23 2.25 17.50
N GLN A 236 -10.97 2.82 16.54
CA GLN A 236 -10.90 2.51 15.10
C GLN A 236 -10.06 3.53 14.30
N MET A 237 -9.69 4.67 14.90
CA MET A 237 -8.71 5.63 14.36
C MET A 237 -7.27 5.21 14.63
N MET A 238 -7.06 4.40 15.66
CA MET A 238 -5.91 3.52 15.72
C MET A 238 -6.19 2.40 14.70
N PRO A 239 -5.24 2.02 13.83
CA PRO A 239 -5.41 0.75 13.13
C PRO A 239 -5.74 -0.29 14.21
N GLU A 240 -6.77 -1.12 13.96
CA GLU A 240 -7.01 -2.34 14.75
C GLU A 240 -5.62 -2.91 15.05
N GLU A 241 -5.22 -2.97 16.33
CA GLU A 241 -3.83 -3.30 16.68
C GLU A 241 -3.51 -4.57 15.89
N PRO A 242 -2.61 -4.50 14.90
CA PRO A 242 -2.53 -5.58 13.94
C PRO A 242 -2.20 -6.82 14.74
N ALA A 243 -3.02 -7.87 14.54
CA ALA A 243 -3.03 -9.03 15.42
C ALA A 243 -1.61 -9.43 15.78
N ILE A 244 -1.33 -9.51 17.08
CA ILE A 244 0.01 -9.86 17.59
C ILE A 244 0.43 -11.17 16.92
N GLN A 245 1.48 -11.09 16.11
CA GLN A 245 2.04 -12.26 15.45
C GLN A 245 3.04 -12.93 16.39
N GLN A 246 2.86 -14.23 16.58
CA GLN A 246 3.84 -15.03 17.29
C GLN A 246 5.03 -15.29 16.37
N VAL A 247 6.12 -14.58 16.61
CA VAL A 247 7.37 -14.74 15.88
C VAL A 247 8.34 -15.55 16.75
N ASP A 248 8.42 -16.85 16.50
CA ASP A 248 9.48 -17.70 17.03
C ASP A 248 10.86 -17.14 16.64
N VAL A 249 11.67 -16.82 17.64
CA VAL A 249 13.02 -16.26 17.47
C VAL A 249 14.09 -17.35 17.42
N GLY A 250 13.81 -18.58 17.84
CA GLY A 250 14.71 -19.74 17.77
C GLY A 250 16.18 -19.44 18.06
N THR A 251 17.05 -19.88 17.15
CA THR A 251 18.51 -19.64 17.17
C THR A 251 18.91 -18.44 16.30
N ALA A 252 17.99 -17.50 16.04
CA ALA A 252 18.28 -16.33 15.24
C ALA A 252 19.31 -15.43 15.95
N PRO A 253 20.16 -14.72 15.21
CA PRO A 253 21.07 -13.75 15.78
C PRO A 253 20.34 -12.69 16.62
N THR A 254 20.82 -12.47 17.84
CA THR A 254 20.21 -11.50 18.77
C THR A 254 21.25 -10.52 19.33
N ARG A 255 20.77 -9.32 19.70
CA ARG A 255 21.54 -8.30 20.42
C ARG A 255 20.68 -7.70 21.53
N GLY A 256 21.32 -7.34 22.63
CA GLY A 256 20.65 -6.84 23.84
C GLY A 256 20.27 -7.97 24.81
N PRO A 257 19.72 -7.62 25.99
CA PRO A 257 19.41 -8.60 27.03
C PRO A 257 18.34 -9.60 26.57
N ALA A 258 18.52 -10.89 26.89
CA ALA A 258 17.54 -11.94 26.54
C ALA A 258 16.17 -11.73 27.22
N ASN A 259 16.16 -11.06 28.37
CA ASN A 259 14.98 -10.71 29.16
C ASN A 259 14.50 -9.25 28.95
N ALA A 260 14.95 -8.59 27.89
CA ALA A 260 14.50 -7.24 27.59
C ALA A 260 12.95 -7.21 27.42
N PRO A 261 12.26 -6.20 27.99
CA PRO A 261 10.79 -6.13 27.95
C PRO A 261 10.22 -5.96 26.53
N VAL A 262 11.03 -5.52 25.57
CA VAL A 262 10.62 -5.37 24.17
C VAL A 262 11.55 -6.16 23.26
N THR A 263 10.99 -7.10 22.51
CA THR A 263 11.67 -7.81 21.43
C THR A 263 11.30 -7.21 20.09
N VAL A 264 12.30 -6.78 19.32
CA VAL A 264 12.15 -6.29 17.95
C VAL A 264 12.72 -7.33 17.00
N VAL A 265 11.86 -8.08 16.31
CA VAL A 265 12.28 -9.01 15.26
C VAL A 265 12.27 -8.30 13.91
N ALA A 266 13.37 -8.36 13.17
CA ALA A 266 13.52 -7.75 11.84
C ALA A 266 13.71 -8.84 10.77
N PHE A 267 12.72 -9.02 9.89
CA PHE A 267 12.90 -9.78 8.66
C PHE A 267 13.55 -8.89 7.61
N SER A 268 14.74 -9.27 7.15
CA SER A 268 15.61 -8.39 6.39
C SER A 268 16.45 -9.13 5.33
N ASP A 269 16.94 -8.35 4.37
CA ASP A 269 17.71 -8.77 3.21
C ASP A 269 18.89 -7.80 3.03
N PHE A 270 20.10 -8.32 2.90
CA PHE A 270 21.32 -7.52 2.79
C PHE A 270 21.46 -6.74 1.48
N GLU A 271 20.80 -7.13 0.39
CA GLU A 271 20.74 -6.38 -0.88
C GLU A 271 19.57 -5.39 -0.93
N CYS A 272 18.61 -5.47 0.00
CA CYS A 272 17.46 -4.59 0.00
C CYS A 272 17.83 -3.15 0.41
N PRO A 273 17.61 -2.12 -0.46
CA PRO A 273 17.97 -0.74 -0.14
C PRO A 273 17.16 -0.16 1.02
N PHE A 274 15.92 -0.61 1.23
CA PHE A 274 15.12 -0.20 2.39
C PHE A 274 15.63 -0.83 3.69
N CYS A 275 16.19 -2.04 3.64
CA CYS A 275 16.82 -2.65 4.80
C CYS A 275 18.04 -1.85 5.26
N ALA A 276 18.92 -1.42 4.35
CA ALA A 276 20.02 -0.54 4.74
C ALA A 276 19.53 0.81 5.29
N ARG A 277 18.48 1.39 4.69
CA ARG A 277 17.92 2.68 5.15
C ARG A 277 17.46 2.67 6.61
N VAL A 278 17.08 1.51 7.15
CA VAL A 278 16.59 1.39 8.53
C VAL A 278 17.71 1.10 9.54
N VAL A 279 18.92 0.73 9.11
CA VAL A 279 20.04 0.41 10.02
C VAL A 279 20.36 1.59 10.96
N PRO A 280 20.46 2.85 10.50
CA PRO A 280 20.65 4.00 11.39
C PRO A 280 19.49 4.18 12.38
N THR A 281 18.25 3.93 11.94
CA THR A 281 17.06 3.97 12.81
C THR A 281 17.17 2.96 13.94
N MET A 282 17.54 1.71 13.64
CA MET A 282 17.71 0.67 14.66
C MET A 282 18.83 1.01 15.65
N LYS A 283 19.98 1.51 15.14
CA LYS A 283 21.07 1.99 16.01
C LYS A 283 20.63 3.12 16.93
N ALA A 284 19.83 4.07 16.44
CA ALA A 284 19.28 5.15 17.25
C ALA A 284 18.31 4.64 18.33
N LEU A 285 17.50 3.62 18.03
CA LEU A 285 16.60 2.98 19.00
C LEU A 285 17.39 2.22 20.07
N GLU A 286 18.36 1.39 19.68
CA GLU A 286 19.23 0.68 20.63
C GLU A 286 19.93 1.65 21.61
N ALA A 287 20.41 2.79 21.11
CA ALA A 287 21.01 3.84 21.93
C ALA A 287 20.01 4.56 22.84
N ALA A 288 18.78 4.80 22.37
CA ALA A 288 17.75 5.50 23.14
C ALA A 288 17.11 4.62 24.23
N TYR A 289 17.19 3.29 24.10
CA TYR A 289 16.55 2.31 24.97
C TYR A 289 17.55 1.32 25.57
N PRO A 290 18.57 1.79 26.31
CA PRO A 290 19.63 0.93 26.83
C PRO A 290 19.05 -0.15 27.76
N GLY A 291 19.39 -1.41 27.48
CA GLY A 291 18.93 -2.58 28.24
C GLY A 291 17.45 -2.94 28.09
N LYS A 292 16.69 -2.20 27.26
CA LYS A 292 15.23 -2.39 27.11
C LYS A 292 14.82 -3.11 25.84
N LEU A 293 15.71 -3.24 24.87
CA LEU A 293 15.44 -3.90 23.59
C LEU A 293 16.24 -5.19 23.43
N ARG A 294 15.56 -6.24 22.94
CA ARG A 294 16.17 -7.42 22.34
C ARG A 294 15.93 -7.34 20.83
N VAL A 295 16.97 -7.04 20.06
CA VAL A 295 16.90 -7.01 18.60
C VAL A 295 17.22 -8.40 18.07
N VAL A 296 16.37 -8.91 17.19
CA VAL A 296 16.48 -10.23 16.55
C VAL A 296 16.51 -10.05 15.05
N PHE A 297 17.49 -10.63 14.37
CA PHE A 297 17.60 -10.57 12.92
C PHE A 297 17.10 -11.89 12.30
N LYS A 298 16.17 -11.82 11.34
CA LYS A 298 15.70 -12.96 10.56
C LYS A 298 15.92 -12.73 9.08
N HIS A 299 16.34 -13.77 8.37
CA HIS A 299 16.66 -13.68 6.96
C HIS A 299 15.42 -13.78 6.08
N GLN A 300 15.27 -12.85 5.14
CA GLN A 300 14.26 -12.93 4.09
C GLN A 300 14.85 -12.48 2.75
N PRO A 301 15.81 -13.23 2.18
CA PRO A 301 16.37 -12.93 0.87
C PRO A 301 15.28 -12.93 -0.20
N LEU A 302 15.21 -11.85 -0.97
CA LEU A 302 14.19 -11.66 -2.01
C LEU A 302 14.70 -12.19 -3.35
N ALA A 303 13.84 -12.83 -4.13
CA ALA A 303 14.22 -13.51 -5.37
C ALA A 303 14.85 -12.57 -6.44
N GLN A 304 14.51 -11.28 -6.42
CA GLN A 304 15.09 -10.27 -7.31
C GLN A 304 16.51 -9.82 -6.92
N HIS A 305 17.02 -10.27 -5.78
CA HIS A 305 18.34 -9.93 -5.26
C HIS A 305 19.27 -11.13 -5.42
N ALA A 306 20.19 -11.03 -6.39
CA ALA A 306 20.97 -12.17 -6.89
C ALA A 306 21.90 -12.81 -5.84
N ASN A 307 22.38 -12.02 -4.89
CA ASN A 307 23.32 -12.45 -3.84
C ASN A 307 22.68 -12.52 -2.44
N ALA A 308 21.42 -12.14 -2.28
CA ALA A 308 20.78 -12.06 -0.96
C ALA A 308 20.81 -13.40 -0.22
N GLN A 309 20.59 -14.51 -0.92
CA GLN A 309 20.61 -15.84 -0.35
C GLN A 309 22.01 -16.22 0.17
N VAL A 310 23.06 -16.04 -0.64
CA VAL A 310 24.43 -16.36 -0.22
C VAL A 310 24.92 -15.41 0.88
N ALA A 311 24.51 -14.15 0.87
CA ALA A 311 24.80 -13.19 1.94
C ALA A 311 24.10 -13.57 3.26
N ALA A 312 22.87 -14.09 3.21
CA ALA A 312 22.16 -14.59 4.38
C ALA A 312 22.87 -15.80 5.01
N GLU A 313 23.28 -16.78 4.21
CA GLU A 313 24.03 -17.94 4.70
C GLU A 313 25.42 -17.56 5.23
N ALA A 314 26.09 -16.61 4.59
CA ALA A 314 27.36 -16.06 5.05
C ALA A 314 27.22 -15.42 6.42
N ALA A 315 26.16 -14.63 6.62
CA ALA A 315 25.86 -14.04 7.91
C ALA A 315 25.57 -15.10 8.98
N MET A 316 24.85 -16.17 8.64
CA MET A 316 24.62 -17.28 9.58
C MET A 316 25.89 -18.06 9.93
N GLU A 317 26.85 -18.18 9.02
CA GLU A 317 28.16 -18.72 9.38
C GLU A 317 28.96 -17.78 10.27
N ALA A 318 28.90 -16.46 10.02
CA ALA A 318 29.45 -15.47 10.94
C ALA A 318 28.79 -15.55 12.33
N HIS A 319 27.48 -15.82 12.40
CA HIS A 319 26.78 -16.10 13.65
C HIS A 319 27.31 -17.34 14.36
N ALA A 320 27.50 -18.44 13.62
CA ALA A 320 28.06 -19.68 14.14
C ALA A 320 29.51 -19.56 14.62
N GLN A 321 30.19 -18.45 14.29
CA GLN A 321 31.53 -18.10 14.75
C GLN A 321 31.52 -16.90 15.73
N GLY A 322 30.34 -16.44 16.15
CA GLY A 322 30.19 -15.41 17.17
C GLY A 322 30.38 -13.96 16.70
N ARG A 323 30.43 -13.69 15.39
CA ARG A 323 30.68 -12.36 14.81
C ARG A 323 29.59 -11.89 13.85
N PHE A 324 28.34 -12.30 14.10
CA PHE A 324 27.20 -11.95 13.24
C PHE A 324 27.09 -10.45 13.02
N TRP A 325 27.19 -9.67 14.09
CA TRP A 325 26.87 -8.24 14.08
C TRP A 325 27.93 -7.39 13.39
N GLU A 326 29.20 -7.77 13.54
CA GLU A 326 30.31 -7.18 12.81
C GLU A 326 30.20 -7.48 11.32
N PHE A 327 29.86 -8.72 10.97
CA PHE A 327 29.67 -9.11 9.57
C PHE A 327 28.44 -8.42 8.97
N HIS A 328 27.30 -8.41 9.68
CA HIS A 328 26.07 -7.71 9.33
C HIS A 328 26.33 -6.24 8.96
N ASP A 329 27.09 -5.52 9.78
CA ASP A 329 27.40 -4.11 9.52
C ASP A 329 28.26 -3.94 8.25
N VAL A 330 29.21 -4.85 8.01
CA VAL A 330 30.01 -4.85 6.77
C VAL A 330 29.16 -5.15 5.53
N LEU A 331 28.22 -6.10 5.62
CA LEU A 331 27.31 -6.41 4.50
C LEU A 331 26.44 -5.21 4.12
N PHE A 332 25.81 -4.56 5.11
CA PHE A 332 24.98 -3.38 4.83
C PHE A 332 25.79 -2.15 4.38
N ALA A 333 27.06 -2.04 4.78
CA ALA A 333 27.95 -1.01 4.24
C ALA A 333 28.33 -1.26 2.77
N ASN A 334 28.19 -2.50 2.27
CA ASN A 334 28.67 -2.93 0.95
C ASN A 334 27.59 -3.63 0.10
N GLN A 335 26.32 -3.21 0.18
CA GLN A 335 25.17 -3.91 -0.45
C GLN A 335 25.32 -4.24 -1.94
N ARG A 336 26.15 -3.49 -2.69
CA ARG A 336 26.36 -3.71 -4.13
C ARG A 336 27.46 -4.72 -4.45
N LYS A 337 28.15 -5.26 -3.44
CA LYS A 337 29.30 -6.16 -3.56
C LYS A 337 29.11 -7.34 -2.61
N LEU A 338 28.08 -8.14 -2.85
CA LEU A 338 27.73 -9.30 -2.02
C LEU A 338 27.97 -10.63 -2.73
N ASP A 339 28.71 -10.61 -3.83
CA ASP A 339 29.17 -11.82 -4.52
C ASP A 339 30.10 -12.66 -3.62
N ARG A 340 30.34 -13.91 -4.03
CA ARG A 340 31.09 -14.88 -3.23
C ARG A 340 32.50 -14.41 -2.84
N ALA A 341 33.22 -13.74 -3.76
CA ALA A 341 34.57 -13.30 -3.48
C ALA A 341 34.58 -12.13 -2.48
N SER A 342 33.65 -11.19 -2.65
CA SER A 342 33.46 -10.08 -1.71
C SER A 342 33.10 -10.56 -0.30
N LEU A 343 32.22 -11.57 -0.18
CA LEU A 343 31.84 -12.15 1.12
C LEU A 343 33.04 -12.82 1.84
N GLU A 344 33.94 -13.47 1.11
CA GLU A 344 35.17 -14.04 1.68
C GLU A 344 36.11 -12.95 2.20
N GLU A 345 36.27 -11.86 1.45
CA GLU A 345 37.06 -10.69 1.87
C GLU A 345 36.50 -10.09 3.16
N TYR A 346 35.18 -9.91 3.24
CA TYR A 346 34.51 -9.42 4.44
C TYR A 346 34.68 -10.38 5.61
N ALA A 347 34.64 -11.69 5.38
CA ALA A 347 34.84 -12.69 6.41
C ALA A 347 36.25 -12.56 7.02
N ARG A 348 37.26 -12.35 6.18
CA ARG A 348 38.63 -12.07 6.61
C ARG A 348 38.73 -10.74 7.36
N GLN A 349 38.09 -9.69 6.87
CA GLN A 349 38.07 -8.36 7.49
C GLN A 349 37.54 -8.41 8.92
N VAL A 350 36.48 -9.18 9.15
CA VAL A 350 35.91 -9.37 10.49
C VAL A 350 36.54 -10.56 11.23
N GLY A 351 37.66 -11.12 10.78
CA GLY A 351 38.39 -12.16 11.52
C GLY A 351 37.65 -13.49 11.71
N LEU A 352 36.82 -13.91 10.74
CA LEU A 352 36.28 -15.27 10.69
C LEU A 352 37.34 -16.27 10.24
N ASP A 353 37.15 -17.53 10.61
CA ASP A 353 37.83 -18.66 9.98
C ASP A 353 37.30 -18.80 8.55
N VAL A 354 38.09 -18.30 7.60
CA VAL A 354 37.75 -18.27 6.17
C VAL A 354 37.63 -19.67 5.57
N GLY A 355 38.41 -20.65 6.06
CA GLY A 355 38.33 -22.03 5.57
C GLY A 355 37.01 -22.67 5.96
N ARG A 356 36.63 -22.55 7.24
CA ARG A 356 35.32 -22.99 7.74
C ARG A 356 34.17 -22.22 7.07
N PHE A 357 34.34 -20.91 6.86
CA PHE A 357 33.36 -20.07 6.20
C PHE A 357 33.08 -20.52 4.77
N ASN A 358 34.13 -20.75 3.98
CA ASN A 358 34.01 -21.20 2.61
C ASN A 358 33.36 -22.58 2.53
N ALA A 359 33.80 -23.53 3.37
CA ALA A 359 33.19 -24.85 3.43
C ALA A 359 31.68 -24.80 3.76
N ALA A 360 31.26 -23.91 4.64
CA ALA A 360 29.85 -23.73 4.99
C ALA A 360 29.02 -23.18 3.83
N LEU A 361 29.56 -22.24 3.06
CA LEU A 361 28.87 -21.69 1.89
C LEU A 361 28.83 -22.67 0.72
N ASP A 362 29.91 -23.43 0.49
CA ASP A 362 29.97 -24.44 -0.58
C ASP A 362 28.98 -25.58 -0.34
N SER A 363 28.85 -25.99 0.93
CA SER A 363 27.89 -27.02 1.34
C SER A 363 26.49 -26.49 1.62
N ARG A 364 26.24 -25.19 1.46
CA ARG A 364 24.93 -24.55 1.74
C ARG A 364 24.44 -24.84 3.17
N LYS A 365 25.38 -24.91 4.12
CA LYS A 365 25.16 -25.40 5.49
C LYS A 365 24.00 -24.71 6.21
N HIS A 366 23.78 -23.43 5.93
CA HIS A 366 22.78 -22.60 6.60
C HIS A 366 21.48 -22.40 5.79
N ASP A 367 21.36 -23.05 4.62
CA ASP A 367 20.20 -22.92 3.74
C ASP A 367 18.88 -23.27 4.43
N ALA A 368 18.87 -24.33 5.23
CA ALA A 368 17.68 -24.75 5.99
C ALA A 368 17.23 -23.69 7.01
N HIS A 369 18.18 -22.99 7.65
CA HIS A 369 17.87 -21.91 8.60
C HIS A 369 17.25 -20.71 7.87
N VAL A 370 17.89 -20.28 6.78
CA VAL A 370 17.40 -19.16 5.95
C VAL A 370 16.02 -19.48 5.38
N SER A 371 15.83 -20.70 4.86
CA SER A 371 14.53 -21.16 4.35
C SER A 371 13.45 -21.20 5.44
N ALA A 372 13.81 -21.57 6.67
CA ALA A 372 12.87 -21.55 7.80
C ALA A 372 12.45 -20.12 8.18
N ASP A 373 13.37 -19.16 8.16
CA ASP A 373 13.05 -17.75 8.37
C ASP A 373 12.14 -17.22 7.26
N VAL A 374 12.43 -17.52 5.99
CA VAL A 374 11.56 -17.13 4.85
C VAL A 374 10.15 -17.72 5.00
N ALA A 375 10.05 -19.02 5.34
CA ALA A 375 8.77 -19.67 5.56
C ALA A 375 8.00 -19.06 6.73
N GLN A 376 8.71 -18.66 7.79
CA GLN A 376 8.11 -17.96 8.91
C GLN A 376 7.62 -16.57 8.52
N ALA A 377 8.42 -15.80 7.77
CA ALA A 377 8.05 -14.49 7.27
C ALA A 377 6.69 -14.55 6.55
N MET A 378 6.51 -15.53 5.67
CA MET A 378 5.24 -15.75 4.96
C MET A 378 4.08 -16.10 5.90
N ARG A 379 4.32 -16.96 6.91
CA ARG A 379 3.29 -17.33 7.91
C ARG A 379 2.81 -16.15 8.74
N VAL A 380 3.72 -15.24 9.09
CA VAL A 380 3.40 -14.05 9.92
C VAL A 380 3.04 -12.82 9.08
N GLY A 381 2.87 -12.97 7.76
CA GLY A 381 2.44 -11.91 6.86
C GLY A 381 3.52 -10.90 6.47
N ALA A 382 4.80 -11.18 6.73
CA ALA A 382 5.93 -10.40 6.25
C ALA A 382 6.21 -10.71 4.77
N THR A 383 5.47 -10.08 3.86
CA THR A 383 5.56 -10.30 2.41
C THR A 383 6.65 -9.49 1.70
N GLY A 384 7.43 -8.71 2.44
CA GLY A 384 8.57 -7.94 1.92
C GLY A 384 9.49 -7.44 3.03
N THR A 385 10.64 -6.88 2.64
CA THR A 385 11.67 -6.40 3.58
C THR A 385 11.90 -4.89 3.51
N PRO A 386 12.25 -4.22 4.63
CA PRO A 386 12.24 -4.78 5.97
C PRO A 386 10.81 -4.89 6.50
N THR A 387 10.50 -5.95 7.23
CA THR A 387 9.30 -6.03 8.07
C THR A 387 9.71 -6.34 9.50
N PHE A 388 9.16 -5.62 10.47
CA PHE A 388 9.47 -5.78 11.87
C PHE A 388 8.27 -6.30 12.65
N PHE A 389 8.55 -6.92 13.80
CA PHE A 389 7.57 -7.26 14.81
C PHE A 389 8.08 -6.80 16.17
N ILE A 390 7.38 -5.85 16.79
CA ILE A 390 7.72 -5.30 18.11
C ILE A 390 6.77 -5.95 19.12
N ASN A 391 7.27 -6.90 19.91
CA ASN A 391 6.44 -7.82 20.71
C ASN A 391 5.28 -8.43 19.89
N GLY A 392 5.56 -8.75 18.62
CA GLY A 392 4.58 -9.32 17.68
C GLY A 392 3.72 -8.29 16.94
N ARG A 393 3.80 -6.99 17.22
CA ARG A 393 3.12 -5.93 16.45
C ARG A 393 3.85 -5.68 15.13
N PRO A 394 3.23 -5.92 13.96
CA PRO A 394 3.91 -5.72 12.68
C PRO A 394 4.16 -4.23 12.38
N VAL A 395 5.34 -3.95 11.84
CA VAL A 395 5.74 -2.67 11.26
C VAL A 395 6.35 -2.93 9.89
N THR A 396 5.65 -2.55 8.84
CA THR A 396 6.10 -2.81 7.46
C THR A 396 6.93 -1.64 6.92
N GLY A 397 8.10 -1.97 6.35
CA GLY A 397 8.98 -1.06 5.66
C GLY A 397 9.91 -0.25 6.56
N ALA A 398 10.82 0.48 5.92
CA ALA A 398 11.70 1.43 6.60
C ALA A 398 10.91 2.69 6.99
N ARG A 399 10.44 2.72 8.24
CA ARG A 399 9.70 3.84 8.87
C ARG A 399 10.64 4.81 9.62
N PRO A 400 10.23 6.06 9.88
CA PRO A 400 10.98 6.99 10.73
C PRO A 400 11.14 6.47 12.17
N VAL A 401 12.19 6.92 12.87
CA VAL A 401 12.50 6.46 14.24
C VAL A 401 11.37 6.73 15.23
N GLU A 402 10.65 7.84 15.06
CA GLU A 402 9.51 8.24 15.89
C GLU A 402 8.38 7.23 15.84
N HIS A 403 8.19 6.56 14.70
CA HIS A 403 7.17 5.53 14.54
C HIS A 403 7.49 4.28 15.37
N PHE A 404 8.75 3.84 15.35
CA PHE A 404 9.21 2.73 16.18
C PHE A 404 9.16 3.10 17.67
N ARG A 405 9.63 4.30 18.03
CA ARG A 405 9.59 4.83 19.41
C ARG A 405 8.18 4.80 19.98
N ALA A 406 7.18 5.25 19.22
CA ALA A 406 5.79 5.24 19.68
C ALA A 406 5.29 3.83 20.06
N ILE A 407 5.64 2.81 19.28
CA ILE A 407 5.26 1.41 19.55
C ILE A 407 6.09 0.84 20.71
N ILE A 408 7.41 1.08 20.73
CA ILE A 408 8.30 0.62 21.81
C ILE A 408 7.88 1.20 23.17
N ASP A 409 7.60 2.51 23.23
CA ASP A 409 7.16 3.17 24.45
C ASP A 409 5.84 2.60 24.96
N ASP A 410 4.95 2.22 24.04
CA ASP A 410 3.70 1.57 24.37
C ASP A 410 3.88 0.17 24.95
N GLU A 411 4.73 -0.66 24.32
CA GLU A 411 5.09 -1.98 24.83
C GLU A 411 5.80 -1.91 26.20
N LEU A 412 6.66 -0.91 26.40
CA LEU A 412 7.31 -0.68 27.69
C LEU A 412 6.31 -0.30 28.79
N ARG A 413 5.29 0.52 28.47
CA ARG A 413 4.21 0.84 29.41
C ARG A 413 3.38 -0.39 29.76
N LYS A 414 3.10 -1.25 28.79
CA LYS A 414 2.36 -2.51 28.99
C LYS A 414 3.15 -3.48 29.89
N ALA A 415 4.46 -3.61 29.66
CA ALA A 415 5.33 -4.49 30.45
C ALA A 415 5.60 -4.01 31.89
N ALA A 416 5.31 -2.74 32.20
CA ALA A 416 5.48 -2.16 33.54
C ALA A 416 4.21 -2.25 34.42
N ARG A 417 3.10 -2.74 33.86
CA ARG A 417 1.86 -3.07 34.58
C ARG A 417 1.89 -4.55 34.97
#